data_AF-A0A1B7TB45-F1
#
_entry.id   AF-A0A1B7TB45-F1
#
_cell.length_a   1.000
_cell.length_b   1.000
_cell.length_c   1.000
_cell.angle_alpha   90.00
_cell.angle_beta   90.00
_cell.angle_gamma   90.00
#
_symmetry.space_group_name_H-M   'P 1'
#
loop_
_entity.id
_entity.type
_entity.pdbx_description
1 polymer ?
#
loop_
_entity_poly.entity_id
_entity_poly.type
_entity_poly.pdbx_seq_one_letter_code
_entity_poly.pdbx_strand_id
1 'polypeptide(L)'
;MIRESSSQIRTISTAISKIDILIAFTEFSAFHDLTRANLTKNNKKTNTELYLPEMKNFQLTRCKPNTVKLSPNKFQIITGSNKSGKSNYLKSICYSVILAQIGCFVPTLPGANIPIYKQLSYKSQAMDDINQGVSGFAFETLQIVDLFRELQPKKTV
;
A
#
# COMPACT_ATOMS: atom_id res chain seq x y z
N MET A 1 37.31 1.92 26.23
CA MET A 1 37.25 2.77 25.02
C MET A 1 36.18 2.37 24.01
N ILE A 2 36.34 1.40 23.10
CA ILE A 2 35.32 1.15 22.02
C ILE A 2 33.94 0.76 22.60
N ARG A 3 33.90 0.00 23.69
CA ARG A 3 32.66 -0.41 24.35
C ARG A 3 31.90 0.75 25.01
N GLU A 4 32.61 1.75 25.54
CA GLU A 4 32.02 2.91 26.21
C GLU A 4 31.35 3.87 25.22
N SER A 5 31.95 4.04 24.03
CA SER A 5 31.39 4.89 22.96
C SER A 5 30.34 4.18 22.09
N SER A 6 30.04 2.89 22.34
CA SER A 6 29.14 2.10 21.49
C SER A 6 27.72 2.68 21.39
N SER A 7 27.20 3.24 22.48
CA SER A 7 25.88 3.88 22.52
C SER A 7 25.83 5.15 21.65
N GLN A 8 26.88 5.97 21.69
CA GLN A 8 27.00 7.18 20.89
C GLN A 8 27.09 6.85 19.40
N ILE A 9 27.89 5.85 19.02
CA ILE A 9 28.03 5.40 17.64
C ILE A 9 26.69 4.88 17.10
N ARG A 10 25.94 4.08 17.86
CA ARG A 10 24.60 3.60 17.45
C ARG A 10 23.61 4.75 17.24
N THR A 11 23.67 5.77 18.09
CA THR A 11 22.80 6.95 17.98
C THR A 11 23.09 7.71 16.69
N ILE A 12 24.37 7.97 16.42
CA ILE A 12 24.81 8.64 15.18
C ILE A 12 24.44 7.80 13.96
N SER A 13 24.71 6.50 13.98
CA SER A 13 24.35 5.59 12.89
C SER A 13 22.84 5.62 12.60
N THR A 14 21.99 5.59 13.64
CA THR A 14 20.54 5.68 13.48
C THR A 14 20.10 7.02 12.89
N ALA A 15 20.76 8.11 13.28
CA ALA A 15 20.48 9.44 12.72
C ALA A 15 20.86 9.52 11.23
N ILE A 16 22.04 9.01 10.87
CA ILE A 16 22.50 8.93 9.47
C ILE A 16 21.52 8.08 8.64
N SER A 17 21.12 6.90 9.13
CA SER A 17 20.15 6.05 8.42
C SER A 17 18.81 6.74 8.19
N LYS A 18 18.33 7.56 9.14
CA LYS A 18 17.09 8.32 8.94
C LYS A 18 17.24 9.39 7.86
N ILE A 19 18.37 10.08 7.82
CA ILE A 19 18.66 11.09 6.79
C ILE A 19 18.73 10.42 5.42
N ASP A 20 19.42 9.28 5.33
CA ASP A 20 19.57 8.49 4.11
C ASP A 20 18.21 8.08 3.53
N ILE A 21 17.31 7.56 4.37
CA ILE A 21 15.94 7.21 3.97
C ILE A 21 15.17 8.44 3.47
N LEU A 22 15.30 9.60 4.13
CA LEU A 22 14.59 10.81 3.72
C LEU A 22 15.09 11.34 2.37
N ILE A 23 16.41 11.25 2.11
CA ILE A 23 16.99 11.60 0.82
C ILE A 23 16.46 10.65 -0.25
N ALA A 24 16.49 9.34 0.00
CA ALA A 24 15.98 8.33 -0.93
C ALA A 24 14.49 8.55 -1.27
N PHE A 25 13.64 8.86 -0.27
CA PHE A 25 12.24 9.20 -0.52
C PHE A 25 12.07 10.48 -1.33
N THR A 26 12.91 11.49 -1.10
CA THR A 26 12.86 12.75 -1.86
C THR A 26 13.24 12.53 -3.32
N GLU A 27 14.33 11.81 -3.58
CA GLU A 27 14.76 11.47 -4.94
C GLU A 27 13.71 10.63 -5.67
N PHE A 28 13.19 9.60 -5.02
CA PHE A 28 12.12 8.76 -5.58
C PHE A 28 10.85 9.57 -5.88
N SER A 29 10.49 10.50 -4.98
CA SER A 29 9.32 11.36 -5.15
C SER A 29 9.48 12.33 -6.31
N ALA A 30 10.66 12.94 -6.46
CA ALA A 30 10.96 13.84 -7.56
C ALA A 30 11.01 13.10 -8.91
N PHE A 31 11.59 11.91 -8.95
CA PHE A 31 11.70 11.13 -10.18
C PHE A 31 10.35 10.64 -10.73
N HIS A 32 9.38 10.39 -9.86
CA HIS A 32 8.06 9.86 -10.22
C HIS A 32 6.91 10.89 -10.12
N ASP A 33 7.21 12.18 -9.95
CA ASP A 33 6.21 13.26 -9.79
C ASP A 33 5.19 12.97 -8.66
N LEU A 34 5.67 12.46 -7.53
CA LEU A 34 4.81 12.09 -6.40
C LEU A 34 4.38 13.33 -5.60
N THR A 35 3.19 13.27 -5.01
CA THR A 35 2.65 14.36 -4.19
C THR A 35 2.35 13.92 -2.76
N ARG A 36 2.37 14.88 -1.83
CA ARG A 36 2.08 14.62 -0.43
C ARG A 36 0.59 14.32 -0.22
N ALA A 37 0.27 13.15 0.32
CA ALA A 37 -1.09 12.83 0.76
C ALA A 37 -1.40 13.32 2.18
N ASN A 38 -2.68 13.57 2.46
CA ASN A 38 -3.18 13.77 3.81
C ASN A 38 -3.51 12.42 4.45
N LEU A 39 -2.87 12.11 5.58
CA LEU A 39 -3.15 10.91 6.36
C LEU A 39 -4.22 11.19 7.41
N THR A 40 -5.38 10.55 7.28
CA THR A 40 -6.47 10.70 8.26
C THR A 40 -6.48 9.53 9.25
N LYS A 41 -6.35 9.85 10.54
CA LYS A 41 -6.64 8.89 11.61
C LYS A 41 -8.14 8.64 11.64
N ASN A 42 -8.53 7.39 11.88
CA ASN A 42 -9.92 6.97 11.98
C ASN A 42 -10.53 7.47 13.31
N ASN A 43 -10.70 8.79 13.44
CA ASN A 43 -11.41 9.45 14.52
C ASN A 43 -12.78 9.86 13.97
N LYS A 44 -13.84 9.69 14.78
CA LYS A 44 -15.27 9.87 14.44
C LYS A 44 -15.68 11.22 13.77
N LYS A 45 -14.75 12.17 13.58
CA LYS A 45 -14.99 13.53 13.07
C LYS A 45 -14.31 13.89 11.74
N THR A 46 -13.44 13.05 11.19
CA THR A 46 -12.71 13.35 9.94
C THR A 46 -13.19 12.48 8.78
N ASN A 47 -13.11 13.00 7.56
CA ASN A 47 -13.49 12.27 6.35
C ASN A 47 -12.58 11.03 6.19
N THR A 48 -13.08 9.84 6.56
CA THR A 48 -12.35 8.57 6.52
C THR A 48 -12.39 7.92 5.13
N GLU A 49 -12.69 8.71 4.11
CA GLU A 49 -12.78 8.25 2.72
C GLU A 49 -11.40 8.22 2.08
N LEU A 50 -11.06 7.10 1.44
CA LEU A 50 -9.90 7.02 0.58
C LEU A 50 -10.19 7.81 -0.69
N TYR A 51 -9.37 8.82 -0.96
CA TYR A 51 -9.48 9.63 -2.16
C TYR A 51 -8.09 9.80 -2.80
N LEU A 52 -7.95 9.33 -4.03
CA LEU A 52 -6.70 9.40 -4.81
C LEU A 52 -7.03 10.01 -6.18
N PRO A 53 -6.91 11.33 -6.38
CA PRO A 53 -7.22 11.98 -7.64
C PRO A 53 -6.16 11.63 -8.69
N GLU A 54 -6.60 11.23 -9.89
CA GLU A 54 -5.74 10.92 -11.04
C GLU A 54 -4.53 10.05 -10.68
N MET A 55 -4.76 9.03 -9.86
CA MET A 55 -3.73 8.11 -9.40
C MET A 55 -3.09 7.36 -10.58
N LYS A 56 -1.76 7.28 -10.59
CA LYS A 56 -0.94 6.64 -11.61
C LYS A 56 -0.21 5.43 -11.06
N ASN A 57 0.04 4.46 -11.93
CA ASN A 57 0.96 3.37 -11.62
C ASN A 57 2.38 3.78 -12.05
N PHE A 58 3.24 4.14 -11.08
CA PHE A 58 4.62 4.56 -11.34
C PHE A 58 5.52 3.44 -11.91
N GLN A 59 5.09 2.17 -11.86
CA GLN A 59 5.83 1.04 -12.45
C GLN A 59 5.58 0.89 -13.96
N LEU A 60 4.60 1.61 -14.52
CA LEU A 60 4.23 1.51 -15.93
C LEU A 60 4.69 2.74 -16.70
N THR A 61 5.36 2.53 -17.83
CA THR A 61 5.82 3.62 -18.72
C THR A 61 4.67 4.40 -19.36
N ARG A 62 3.55 3.73 -19.64
CA ARG A 62 2.31 4.34 -20.15
C ARG A 62 1.15 3.92 -19.28
N CYS A 63 0.73 4.81 -18.38
CA CYS A 63 -0.42 4.60 -17.50
C CYS A 63 -1.43 5.74 -17.69
N LYS A 64 -2.70 5.39 -17.94
CA LYS A 64 -3.77 6.38 -17.84
C LYS A 64 -4.12 6.58 -16.36
N PRO A 65 -4.17 7.83 -15.86
CA PRO A 65 -4.52 8.09 -14.48
C PRO A 65 -5.97 7.68 -14.19
N ASN A 66 -6.24 7.19 -12.99
CA ASN A 66 -7.58 6.83 -12.53
C ASN A 66 -7.86 7.46 -11.17
N THR A 67 -9.01 8.08 -11.00
CA THR A 67 -9.42 8.60 -9.69
C THR A 67 -10.06 7.52 -8.86
N VAL A 68 -9.60 7.40 -7.61
CA VAL A 68 -10.15 6.44 -6.62
C VAL A 68 -10.91 7.21 -5.56
N LYS A 69 -12.13 6.77 -5.27
CA LYS A 69 -12.95 7.27 -4.16
C LYS A 69 -13.62 6.09 -3.49
N LEU A 70 -13.24 5.78 -2.25
CA LEU A 70 -13.79 4.66 -1.47
C LEU A 70 -14.17 5.11 -0.07
N SER A 71 -15.49 5.21 0.16
CA SER A 71 -16.06 5.56 1.45
C SER A 71 -15.95 4.38 2.44
N PRO A 72 -15.93 4.63 3.76
CA PRO A 72 -15.84 3.58 4.77
C PRO A 72 -17.01 2.58 4.65
N ASN A 73 -16.75 1.31 4.98
CA ASN A 73 -17.74 0.22 4.94
C ASN A 73 -18.43 0.01 3.58
N LYS A 74 -17.78 0.42 2.49
CA LYS A 74 -18.21 0.14 1.12
C LYS A 74 -17.26 -0.86 0.47
N PHE A 75 -17.78 -1.61 -0.49
CA PHE A 75 -16.99 -2.43 -1.41
C PHE A 75 -17.22 -1.93 -2.83
N GLN A 76 -16.25 -2.18 -3.72
CA GLN A 76 -16.34 -1.85 -5.13
C GLN A 76 -16.07 -3.09 -5.97
N ILE A 77 -16.90 -3.30 -6.99
CA ILE A 77 -16.71 -4.35 -7.97
C ILE A 77 -16.11 -3.70 -9.22
N ILE A 78 -14.98 -4.22 -9.68
CA ILE A 78 -14.28 -3.73 -10.87
C ILE A 78 -14.39 -4.79 -11.95
N THR A 79 -15.05 -4.45 -13.05
CA THR A 79 -15.27 -5.35 -14.19
C THR A 79 -14.52 -4.87 -15.43
N GLY A 80 -14.37 -5.76 -16.42
CA GLY A 80 -13.68 -5.47 -17.69
C GLY A 80 -12.82 -6.64 -18.17
N SER A 81 -12.25 -6.52 -19.37
CA SER A 81 -11.39 -7.57 -19.98
C SER A 81 -10.13 -7.86 -19.16
N ASN A 82 -9.59 -9.08 -19.20
CA ASN A 82 -8.41 -9.50 -18.40
C ASN A 82 -7.20 -8.57 -18.56
N LYS A 83 -7.00 -7.99 -19.75
CA LYS A 83 -5.89 -7.10 -20.07
C LYS A 83 -6.23 -5.61 -19.98
N SER A 84 -7.38 -5.24 -19.41
CA SER A 84 -7.79 -3.83 -19.29
C SER A 84 -7.09 -3.05 -18.16
N GLY A 85 -6.20 -3.70 -17.41
CA GLY A 85 -5.42 -3.04 -16.35
C GLY A 85 -6.03 -3.08 -14.94
N LYS A 86 -7.08 -3.88 -14.70
CA LYS A 86 -7.74 -4.01 -13.38
C LYS A 86 -6.76 -4.35 -12.25
N SER A 87 -5.88 -5.33 -12.47
CA SER A 87 -4.87 -5.71 -11.47
C SER A 87 -3.85 -4.60 -11.23
N ASN A 88 -3.48 -3.85 -12.27
CA ASN A 88 -2.58 -2.70 -12.13
C ASN A 88 -3.23 -1.57 -11.34
N TYR A 89 -4.52 -1.30 -11.56
CA TYR A 89 -5.31 -0.35 -10.79
C TYR A 89 -5.34 -0.71 -9.30
N LEU A 90 -5.67 -1.97 -8.96
CA LEU A 90 -5.69 -2.45 -7.57
C LEU A 90 -4.31 -2.36 -6.90
N LYS A 91 -3.24 -2.74 -7.61
CA LYS A 91 -1.87 -2.60 -7.11
C LYS A 91 -1.50 -1.16 -6.85
N SER A 92 -1.90 -0.22 -7.70
CA SER A 92 -1.58 1.20 -7.51
C SER A 92 -2.29 1.81 -6.29
N ILE A 93 -3.50 1.37 -5.97
CA ILE A 93 -4.15 1.70 -4.69
C ILE A 93 -3.29 1.20 -3.53
N CYS A 94 -2.86 -0.07 -3.58
CA CYS A 94 -2.03 -0.68 -2.53
C CYS A 94 -0.71 0.07 -2.35
N TYR A 95 -0.02 0.39 -3.45
CA TYR A 95 1.22 1.16 -3.40
C TYR A 95 1.00 2.55 -2.80
N SER A 96 -0.07 3.25 -3.16
CA SER A 96 -0.37 4.58 -2.62
C SER A 96 -0.57 4.52 -1.10
N VAL A 97 -1.29 3.52 -0.60
CA VAL A 97 -1.48 3.31 0.85
C VAL A 97 -0.15 3.01 1.56
N ILE A 98 0.66 2.11 1.00
CA ILE A 98 1.96 1.73 1.58
C ILE A 98 2.90 2.94 1.61
N LEU A 99 3.09 3.62 0.47
CA LEU A 99 3.96 4.80 0.36
C LEU A 99 3.59 5.88 1.37
N ALA A 100 2.29 6.19 1.50
CA ALA A 100 1.83 7.16 2.46
C ALA A 100 2.13 6.74 3.90
N GLN A 101 1.86 5.48 4.27
CA GLN A 101 2.06 5.00 5.64
C GLN A 101 3.54 4.80 6.03
N ILE A 102 4.45 4.61 5.08
CA ILE A 102 5.91 4.63 5.33
C ILE A 102 6.48 6.06 5.36
N GLY A 103 5.69 7.07 5.01
CA GLY A 103 6.10 8.48 5.03
C GLY A 103 6.66 9.01 3.70
N CYS A 104 6.47 8.29 2.60
CA CYS A 104 6.82 8.73 1.25
C CYS A 104 5.64 9.44 0.58
N PHE A 105 5.90 10.23 -0.47
CA PHE A 105 4.84 10.82 -1.29
C PHE A 105 4.20 9.75 -2.20
N VAL A 106 3.01 10.06 -2.73
CA VAL A 106 2.17 9.10 -3.47
C VAL A 106 1.96 9.53 -4.93
N PRO A 107 1.72 8.58 -5.85
CA PRO A 107 1.60 8.84 -7.30
C PRO A 107 0.20 9.37 -7.67
N THR A 108 -0.19 10.52 -7.15
CA THR A 108 -1.50 11.15 -7.36
C THR A 108 -1.36 12.64 -7.62
N LEU A 109 -2.44 13.29 -8.08
CA LEU A 109 -2.52 14.75 -7.99
C LEU A 109 -2.63 15.22 -6.53
N PRO A 110 -2.33 16.52 -6.26
CA PRO A 110 -2.54 17.11 -4.93
C PRO A 110 -3.98 16.96 -4.45
N GLY A 111 -4.17 16.81 -3.14
CA GLY A 111 -5.50 16.64 -2.51
C GLY A 111 -5.87 15.20 -2.18
N ALA A 112 -4.93 14.25 -2.31
CA ALA A 112 -5.15 12.87 -1.87
C ALA A 112 -5.39 12.78 -0.35
N ASN A 113 -6.36 11.95 0.03
CA ASN A 113 -6.68 11.62 1.42
C ASN A 113 -6.62 10.11 1.60
N ILE A 114 -5.78 9.65 2.53
CA ILE A 114 -5.54 8.24 2.79
C ILE A 114 -5.81 7.96 4.28
N PRO A 115 -6.86 7.20 4.60
CA PRO A 115 -7.07 6.72 5.95
C PRO A 115 -5.93 5.80 6.39
N ILE A 116 -5.58 5.82 7.68
CA ILE A 116 -4.59 4.87 8.21
C ILE A 116 -5.24 3.49 8.33
N TYR A 117 -4.74 2.54 7.56
CA TYR A 117 -5.14 1.14 7.59
C TYR A 117 -4.24 0.36 8.55
N LYS A 118 -4.87 -0.45 9.41
CA LYS A 118 -4.16 -1.39 10.30
C LYS A 118 -3.58 -2.59 9.54
N GLN A 119 -4.26 -2.98 8.46
CA GLN A 119 -3.91 -4.12 7.65
C GLN A 119 -4.37 -3.86 6.22
N LEU A 120 -3.53 -4.26 5.26
CA LEU A 120 -3.81 -4.21 3.84
C LEU A 120 -3.56 -5.61 3.29
N SER A 121 -4.60 -6.25 2.76
CA SER A 121 -4.50 -7.56 2.14
C SER A 121 -4.79 -7.46 0.66
N TYR A 122 -3.94 -8.08 -0.15
CA TYR A 122 -4.08 -8.13 -1.60
C TYR A 122 -4.00 -9.58 -2.05
N LYS A 123 -5.01 -10.03 -2.79
CA LYS A 123 -5.03 -11.36 -3.39
C LYS A 123 -5.12 -11.25 -4.91
N SER A 124 -4.13 -11.82 -5.57
CA SER A 124 -4.14 -12.07 -7.02
C SER A 124 -4.22 -13.57 -7.27
N GLN A 125 -4.75 -13.92 -8.45
CA GLN A 125 -4.73 -15.28 -8.95
C GLN A 125 -3.28 -15.79 -8.97
N ALA A 126 -3.07 -17.01 -8.45
CA ALA A 126 -1.79 -17.67 -8.49
C ALA A 126 -1.53 -18.19 -9.92
N MET A 127 -0.27 -18.30 -10.31
CA MET A 127 0.08 -19.15 -11.45
C MET A 127 -0.15 -20.59 -11.01
N ASP A 128 -0.76 -21.40 -11.87
CA ASP A 128 -1.00 -22.81 -11.59
C ASP A 128 0.32 -23.50 -11.24
N ASP A 129 0.44 -24.00 -10.01
CA ASP A 129 1.57 -24.80 -9.57
C ASP A 129 1.14 -26.26 -9.51
N ILE A 130 1.48 -26.99 -10.58
CA ILE A 130 1.10 -28.39 -10.80
C ILE A 130 1.66 -29.30 -9.68
N ASN A 131 2.67 -28.84 -8.94
CA ASN A 131 3.37 -29.65 -7.93
C ASN A 131 2.75 -29.61 -6.53
N GLN A 132 1.66 -28.85 -6.29
CA GLN A 132 1.12 -28.67 -4.93
C GLN A 132 0.18 -29.79 -4.45
N GLY A 133 -0.11 -30.79 -5.29
CA GLY A 133 -0.94 -31.95 -4.91
C GLY A 133 -2.41 -31.61 -4.60
N VAL A 134 -2.84 -30.38 -4.85
CA VAL A 134 -4.21 -29.88 -4.70
C VAL A 134 -4.67 -29.24 -6.00
N SER A 135 -5.98 -29.26 -6.29
CA SER A 135 -6.50 -28.57 -7.47
C SER A 135 -6.36 -27.05 -7.34
N GLY A 136 -6.20 -26.33 -8.46
CA GLY A 136 -6.11 -24.87 -8.46
C GLY A 136 -7.30 -24.20 -7.75
N PHE A 137 -8.51 -24.73 -7.94
CA PHE A 137 -9.70 -24.26 -7.23
C PHE A 137 -9.61 -24.47 -5.70
N ALA A 138 -9.16 -25.64 -5.25
CA ALA A 138 -9.02 -25.92 -3.83
C ALA A 138 -7.98 -24.98 -3.20
N PHE A 139 -6.88 -24.73 -3.89
CA PHE A 139 -5.85 -23.79 -3.45
C PHE A 139 -6.37 -22.35 -3.36
N GLU A 140 -7.07 -21.86 -4.39
CA GLU A 140 -7.69 -20.54 -4.39
C GLU A 140 -8.70 -20.39 -3.24
N THR A 141 -9.51 -21.42 -3.01
CA THR A 141 -10.50 -21.45 -1.92
C THR A 141 -9.81 -21.38 -0.55
N LEU A 142 -8.74 -22.14 -0.33
CA LEU A 142 -7.98 -22.10 0.92
C LEU A 142 -7.40 -20.72 1.20
N GLN A 143 -6.87 -20.05 0.18
CA GLN A 143 -6.35 -18.70 0.31
C GLN A 143 -7.43 -17.66 0.65
N ILE A 144 -8.64 -17.82 0.10
CA ILE A 144 -9.79 -16.98 0.48
C ILE A 144 -10.13 -17.21 1.96
N VAL A 145 -10.17 -18.48 2.41
CA VAL A 145 -10.43 -18.82 3.81
C VAL A 145 -9.38 -18.18 4.73
N ASP A 146 -8.09 -18.27 4.37
CA ASP A 146 -7.01 -17.65 5.15
C ASP A 146 -7.14 -16.12 5.20
N LEU A 147 -7.47 -15.49 4.07
CA LEU A 147 -7.76 -14.06 4.02
C LEU A 147 -8.90 -13.67 4.98
N PHE A 148 -9.98 -14.44 5.02
CA PHE A 148 -11.08 -14.17 5.94
C PHE A 148 -10.67 -14.35 7.41
N ARG A 149 -9.84 -15.35 7.73
CA ARG A 149 -9.32 -15.53 9.10
C ARG A 149 -8.43 -14.37 9.53
N GLU A 150 -7.60 -13.85 8.63
CA GLU A 150 -6.74 -12.71 8.91
C GLU A 150 -7.52 -11.40 9.13
N LEU A 151 -8.60 -11.20 8.35
CA LEU A 151 -9.42 -9.98 8.43
C LEU A 151 -10.38 -9.98 9.63
N GLN A 152 -10.62 -11.12 10.27
CA GLN A 152 -11.40 -11.15 11.50
C GLN A 152 -10.66 -10.38 12.60
N PRO A 153 -11.34 -9.49 13.35
CA PRO A 153 -10.73 -8.84 14.47
C PRO A 153 -10.24 -9.91 15.45
N LYS A 154 -8.93 -9.95 15.72
CA LYS A 154 -8.39 -10.80 16.78
C LYS A 154 -9.18 -10.50 18.04
N LYS A 155 -9.92 -11.49 18.56
CA LYS A 155 -10.53 -11.40 19.88
C LYS A 155 -9.37 -11.14 20.85
N THR A 156 -9.28 -9.91 21.33
CA THR A 156 -8.45 -9.58 22.49
C THR A 156 -9.01 -10.38 23.66
N VAL A 157 -8.25 -11.39 24.08
CA VAL A 157 -8.32 -11.94 25.43
C VAL A 157 -7.63 -10.95 26.36
#